data_AF-X1SCH0-F1
#
_entry.id   AF-X1SCH0-F1
#
_cell.length_a   1.000
_cell.length_b   1.000
_cell.length_c   1.000
_cell.angle_alpha   90.00
_cell.angle_beta   90.00
_cell.angle_gamma   90.00
#
_symmetry.space_group_name_H-M   'P 1'
#
loop_
_entity.id
_entity.type
_entity.pdbx_description
1 polymer ?
#
loop_
_entity_poly.entity_id
_entity_poly.type
_entity_poly.pdbx_seq_one_letter_code
_entity_poly.pdbx_strand_id
1 'polypeptide(L)'
;MSPIYNISDIRRLPRLGKIHLGIKKEGQKGPYPSATDYFVCPADITAVHGDTPKELPVMFPSDDIELIAPQWFKCYSYSLGLICRGDGKHCRRKVDTNTGDFAGKDTREWVLTDGICEPEHCPMLGSKQCRKMMSLLFILHEAPGLGVYQLDTSSFYSIVNINSQLAPGGFLRHFTGGKIAFIPLILSVEPREVTPP
;
A
#
# COMPACT_ATOMS: atom_id res chain seq x y z
N MET A 1 30.49 -2.89 7.45
CA MET A 1 29.72 -1.76 6.88
C MET A 1 30.22 -1.54 5.46
N SER A 2 29.35 -1.66 4.46
CA SER A 2 29.67 -1.17 3.11
C SER A 2 29.28 0.31 3.11
N PRO A 3 30.18 1.30 2.98
CA PRO A 3 29.86 2.70 3.27
C PRO A 3 29.71 3.53 1.99
N ILE A 4 28.63 3.30 1.25
CA ILE A 4 28.26 4.13 0.09
C ILE A 4 27.10 5.01 0.51
N TYR A 5 27.35 6.32 0.56
CA TYR A 5 26.36 7.34 0.90
C TYR A 5 25.08 7.17 0.08
N ASN A 6 23.91 7.20 0.74
CA ASN A 6 22.57 7.02 0.16
C ASN A 6 22.30 5.71 -0.60
N ILE A 7 23.22 4.74 -0.59
CA ILE A 7 23.01 3.42 -1.21
C ILE A 7 23.01 2.34 -0.15
N SER A 8 23.93 2.42 0.80
CA SER A 8 24.14 1.39 1.81
C SER A 8 23.01 1.22 2.83
N ASP A 9 22.10 2.19 2.91
CA ASP A 9 20.91 2.13 3.78
C ASP A 9 19.69 1.62 3.01
N ILE A 10 19.76 1.52 1.69
CA ILE A 10 18.66 1.01 0.88
C ILE A 10 18.51 -0.49 1.14
N ARG A 11 17.33 -0.89 1.60
CA ARG A 11 16.91 -2.30 1.70
C ARG A 11 15.78 -2.52 0.70
N ARG A 12 15.88 -3.58 -0.09
CA ARG A 12 14.81 -4.00 -1.00
C ARG A 12 14.31 -5.36 -0.56
N LEU A 13 13.01 -5.44 -0.29
CA LEU A 13 12.34 -6.71 -0.03
C LEU A 13 11.88 -7.29 -1.37
N PRO A 14 12.36 -8.48 -1.78
CA PRO A 14 11.90 -9.10 -3.02
C PRO A 14 10.42 -9.44 -2.89
N ARG A 15 9.60 -8.89 -3.79
CA ARG A 15 8.16 -9.10 -3.79
C ARG A 15 7.81 -10.32 -4.62
N LEU A 16 7.21 -11.33 -3.99
CA LEU A 16 6.76 -12.56 -4.65
C LEU A 16 5.44 -12.36 -5.37
N GLY A 17 4.49 -11.67 -4.73
CA GLY A 17 3.16 -11.48 -5.28
C GLY A 17 2.40 -10.34 -4.63
N LYS A 18 1.16 -10.16 -5.10
CA LYS A 18 0.22 -9.18 -4.57
C LYS A 18 -1.07 -9.87 -4.16
N ILE A 19 -1.55 -9.54 -2.98
CA ILE A 19 -2.82 -10.01 -2.43
C ILE A 19 -3.81 -8.85 -2.48
N HIS A 20 -5.04 -9.14 -2.90
CA HIS A 20 -6.09 -8.15 -3.06
C HIS A 20 -7.26 -8.38 -2.08
N LEU A 21 -7.96 -7.30 -1.73
CA LEU A 21 -9.17 -7.32 -0.89
C LEU A 21 -10.47 -7.22 -1.73
N GLY A 22 -10.38 -7.49 -3.02
CA GLY A 22 -11.50 -7.35 -3.93
C GLY A 22 -11.19 -7.82 -5.34
N ILE A 23 -12.26 -8.08 -6.07
CA ILE A 23 -12.25 -8.56 -7.45
C ILE A 23 -12.80 -7.48 -8.39
N LYS A 24 -12.44 -7.55 -9.68
CA LYS A 24 -13.14 -6.75 -10.69
C LYS A 24 -14.39 -7.52 -11.11
N LYS A 25 -15.57 -6.91 -10.93
CA LYS A 25 -16.84 -7.42 -11.45
C LYS A 25 -17.18 -6.70 -12.75
N GLU A 26 -17.80 -7.41 -13.68
CA GLU A 26 -18.37 -6.77 -14.87
C GLU A 26 -19.64 -6.00 -14.51
N GLY A 27 -19.79 -4.81 -15.09
CA GLY A 27 -20.98 -3.99 -14.93
C GLY A 27 -21.38 -3.38 -16.27
N GLN A 28 -22.58 -2.80 -16.33
CA GLN A 28 -23.14 -2.23 -17.57
C GLN A 28 -22.26 -1.15 -18.22
N LYS A 29 -21.46 -0.41 -17.43
CA LYS A 29 -20.55 0.65 -17.90
C LYS A 29 -19.08 0.22 -17.92
N GLY A 30 -18.81 -1.08 -17.78
CA GLY A 30 -17.47 -1.66 -17.71
C GLY A 30 -17.14 -2.26 -16.34
N PRO A 31 -15.94 -2.84 -16.20
CA PRO A 31 -15.52 -3.54 -14.99
C PRO A 31 -15.29 -2.56 -13.84
N TYR A 32 -15.82 -2.89 -12.66
CA TYR A 32 -15.67 -2.09 -11.44
C TYR A 32 -15.12 -2.94 -10.29
N PRO A 33 -14.36 -2.35 -9.36
CA PRO A 33 -13.86 -3.07 -8.19
C PRO A 33 -15.00 -3.36 -7.21
N SER A 34 -15.07 -4.60 -6.73
CA SER A 34 -15.98 -5.06 -5.68
C SER A 34 -15.14 -5.63 -4.55
N ALA A 35 -15.36 -5.16 -3.32
CA ALA A 35 -14.73 -5.76 -2.14
C ALA A 35 -15.21 -7.20 -1.94
N THR A 36 -14.34 -8.03 -1.36
CA THR A 36 -14.61 -9.41 -0.93
C THR A 36 -14.45 -9.50 0.60
N ASP A 37 -15.02 -10.53 1.21
CA ASP A 37 -14.85 -10.87 2.64
C ASP A 37 -13.73 -11.91 2.86
N TYR A 38 -12.88 -12.10 1.85
CA TYR A 38 -11.72 -12.99 1.84
C TYR A 38 -10.57 -12.37 1.03
N PHE A 39 -9.36 -12.87 1.21
CA PHE A 39 -8.18 -12.48 0.44
C PHE A 39 -8.20 -13.12 -0.94
N VAL A 40 -8.03 -12.30 -1.98
CA VAL A 40 -7.79 -12.77 -3.34
C VAL A 40 -6.30 -12.97 -3.52
N CYS A 41 -5.90 -14.23 -3.48
CA CYS A 41 -4.51 -14.68 -3.43
C CYS A 41 -4.02 -15.19 -4.80
N PRO A 42 -2.71 -15.06 -5.11
CA PRO A 42 -2.08 -15.78 -6.21
C PRO A 42 -2.05 -17.30 -5.99
N ALA A 43 -1.76 -18.05 -7.06
CA ALA A 43 -1.93 -19.51 -7.11
C ALA A 43 -1.06 -20.29 -6.11
N ASP A 44 0.14 -19.78 -5.81
CA ASP A 44 1.05 -20.35 -4.81
C ASP A 44 0.48 -20.30 -3.39
N ILE A 45 -0.26 -19.25 -3.07
CA ILE A 45 -0.93 -19.07 -1.77
C ILE A 45 -2.26 -19.84 -1.74
N THR A 46 -3.04 -19.83 -2.83
CA THR A 46 -4.31 -20.57 -2.85
C THR A 46 -4.11 -22.08 -2.79
N ALA A 47 -2.99 -22.60 -3.29
CA ALA A 47 -2.62 -23.99 -3.13
C ALA A 47 -2.42 -24.42 -1.67
N VAL A 48 -2.08 -23.48 -0.77
CA VAL A 48 -1.83 -23.74 0.65
C VAL A 48 -3.05 -23.39 1.51
N HIS A 49 -3.70 -22.27 1.24
CA HIS A 49 -4.76 -21.72 2.09
C HIS A 49 -6.18 -21.81 1.47
N GLY A 50 -6.31 -22.40 0.29
CA GLY A 50 -7.57 -22.47 -0.46
C GLY A 50 -7.88 -21.20 -1.27
N ASP A 51 -9.01 -21.21 -1.97
CA ASP A 51 -9.37 -20.13 -2.91
C ASP A 51 -9.92 -18.87 -2.25
N THR A 52 -10.52 -19.00 -1.06
CA THR A 52 -11.18 -17.89 -0.35
C THR A 52 -10.75 -17.80 1.13
N PRO A 53 -9.45 -17.67 1.42
CA PRO A 53 -8.98 -17.58 2.80
C PRO A 53 -9.41 -16.26 3.42
N LYS A 54 -10.00 -16.32 4.62
CA LYS A 54 -10.35 -15.12 5.40
C LYS A 54 -9.25 -14.70 6.37
N GLU A 55 -8.32 -15.60 6.63
CA GLU A 55 -7.20 -15.45 7.55
C GLU A 55 -5.94 -15.93 6.85
N LEU A 56 -4.84 -15.22 7.08
CA LEU A 56 -3.52 -15.60 6.59
C LEU A 56 -2.52 -15.56 7.76
N PRO A 57 -1.75 -16.64 8.00
CA PRO A 57 -0.66 -16.63 8.96
C PRO A 57 0.53 -15.85 8.38
N VAL A 58 0.77 -14.66 8.91
CA VAL A 58 1.77 -13.73 8.42
C VAL A 58 2.89 -13.52 9.43
N MET A 59 4.06 -13.14 8.93
CA MET A 59 5.16 -12.57 9.71
C MET A 59 5.68 -11.31 9.03
N PHE A 60 6.25 -10.38 9.78
CA PHE A 60 6.91 -9.22 9.19
C PHE A 60 8.43 -9.45 9.03
N PRO A 61 9.04 -8.99 7.92
CA PRO A 61 10.48 -9.20 7.65
C PRO A 61 11.38 -8.22 8.42
N SER A 62 10.83 -7.17 9.03
CA SER A 62 11.58 -6.09 9.67
C SER A 62 10.75 -5.43 10.78
N ASP A 63 11.45 -4.89 11.78
CA ASP A 63 10.86 -4.05 12.81
C ASP A 63 10.60 -2.62 12.31
N ASP A 64 11.05 -2.24 11.11
CA ASP A 64 10.87 -0.90 10.56
C ASP A 64 9.53 -0.77 9.82
N ILE A 65 8.63 0.07 10.34
CA ILE A 65 7.30 0.29 9.77
C ILE A 65 7.34 0.96 8.40
N GLU A 66 8.33 1.82 8.13
CA GLU A 66 8.46 2.47 6.83
C GLU A 66 8.84 1.47 5.74
N LEU A 67 9.48 0.36 6.13
CA LEU A 67 9.79 -0.74 5.23
C LEU A 67 8.60 -1.68 5.02
N ILE A 68 7.84 -2.00 6.08
CA ILE A 68 6.78 -3.03 6.01
C ILE A 68 5.37 -2.48 5.74
N ALA A 69 5.11 -1.21 6.03
CA ALA A 69 3.79 -0.60 5.86
C ALA A 69 3.90 0.88 5.40
N PRO A 70 4.70 1.21 4.36
CA PRO A 70 4.84 2.57 3.88
C PRO A 70 3.48 3.18 3.48
N GLN A 71 3.27 4.42 3.93
CA GLN A 71 2.04 5.17 3.71
C GLN A 71 2.32 6.44 2.91
N TRP A 72 1.62 6.59 1.79
CA TRP A 72 1.78 7.75 0.92
C TRP A 72 0.44 8.11 0.28
N PHE A 73 0.23 9.40 0.02
CA PHE A 73 -0.69 9.83 -1.02
C PHE A 73 -0.07 9.49 -2.37
N LYS A 74 -0.80 8.74 -3.19
CA LYS A 74 -0.36 8.35 -4.52
C LYS A 74 -1.42 8.74 -5.53
N CYS A 75 -0.99 9.39 -6.61
CA CYS A 75 -1.82 9.76 -7.74
C CYS A 75 -1.30 9.04 -8.99
N TYR A 76 -2.20 8.35 -9.68
CA TYR A 76 -1.87 7.61 -10.90
C TYR A 76 -2.60 8.23 -12.10
N SER A 77 -1.88 8.34 -13.21
CA SER A 77 -2.42 8.56 -14.54
C SER A 77 -2.50 7.22 -15.26
N TYR A 78 -3.49 7.08 -16.15
CA TYR A 78 -3.64 5.90 -16.99
C TYR A 78 -2.43 5.68 -17.91
N SER A 79 -1.89 6.75 -18.51
CA SER A 79 -0.79 6.69 -19.48
C SER A 79 0.60 6.73 -18.84
N LEU A 80 0.77 7.50 -17.75
CA LEU A 80 2.09 7.81 -17.18
C LEU A 80 2.40 7.06 -15.88
N GLY A 81 1.49 6.18 -15.44
CA GLY A 81 1.61 5.47 -14.17
C GLY A 81 1.57 6.45 -12.99
N LEU A 82 2.48 6.30 -12.02
CA LEU A 82 2.54 7.19 -10.86
C LEU A 82 2.97 8.60 -11.29
N ILE A 83 2.08 9.58 -11.08
CA ILE A 83 2.32 11.00 -11.42
C ILE A 83 2.58 11.85 -10.19
N CYS A 84 2.16 11.43 -9.00
CA CYS A 84 2.47 12.15 -7.76
C CYS A 84 2.57 11.16 -6.58
N ARG A 85 3.57 11.37 -5.72
CA ARG A 85 3.72 10.71 -4.43
C ARG A 85 4.00 11.78 -3.37
N GLY A 86 3.20 11.83 -2.31
CA GLY A 86 3.38 12.78 -1.22
C GLY A 86 3.04 12.22 0.15
N ASP A 87 3.54 12.88 1.19
CA ASP A 87 3.33 12.54 2.61
C ASP A 87 2.25 13.40 3.28
N GLY A 88 1.62 14.31 2.53
CA GLY A 88 0.66 15.28 3.06
C GLY A 88 1.29 16.61 3.49
N LYS A 89 2.60 16.82 3.24
CA LYS A 89 3.30 18.11 3.37
C LYS A 89 4.16 18.40 2.13
N HIS A 90 4.91 17.40 1.67
CA HIS A 90 5.75 17.44 0.49
C HIS A 90 5.34 16.34 -0.49
N CYS A 91 5.59 16.59 -1.77
CA CYS A 91 5.40 15.59 -2.81
C CYS A 91 6.47 15.69 -3.89
N ARG A 92 6.68 14.57 -4.57
CA ARG A 92 7.37 14.52 -5.85
C ARG A 92 6.34 14.21 -6.93
N ARG A 93 6.22 15.09 -7.92
CA ARG A 93 5.18 15.02 -8.94
C ARG A 93 5.73 15.23 -10.34
N LYS A 94 5.07 14.63 -11.34
CA LYS A 94 5.30 14.89 -12.75
C LYS A 94 4.48 16.11 -13.15
N VAL A 95 5.14 17.12 -13.68
CA VAL A 95 4.55 18.39 -14.12
C VAL A 95 4.70 18.50 -15.63
N ASP A 96 3.63 18.85 -16.32
CA ASP A 96 3.65 19.18 -17.75
C ASP A 96 4.45 20.46 -17.97
N THR A 97 5.44 20.43 -18.87
CA THR A 97 6.33 21.57 -19.10
C THR A 97 5.63 22.77 -19.74
N ASN A 98 4.49 22.56 -20.42
CA ASN A 98 3.76 23.64 -21.10
C ASN A 98 2.76 24.34 -20.17
N THR A 99 2.06 23.58 -19.32
CA THR A 99 1.01 24.14 -18.46
C THR A 99 1.48 24.42 -17.04
N GLY A 100 2.53 23.75 -16.57
CA GLY A 100 2.96 23.80 -15.17
C GLY A 100 2.07 22.99 -14.22
N ASP A 101 1.08 22.27 -14.75
CA ASP A 101 0.13 21.44 -13.97
C ASP A 101 0.52 19.96 -13.93
N PHE A 102 -0.25 19.15 -13.20
CA PHE A 102 -0.07 17.70 -13.15
C PHE A 102 -0.04 17.08 -14.55
N ALA A 103 1.00 16.27 -14.83
CA ALA A 103 1.10 15.55 -16.09
C ALA A 103 -0.08 14.56 -16.26
N GLY A 104 -0.77 14.69 -17.39
CA GLY A 104 -2.01 13.98 -17.69
C GLY A 104 -1.91 13.04 -18.89
N LYS A 105 -3.05 12.80 -19.54
CA LYS A 105 -3.13 11.99 -20.77
C LYS A 105 -2.53 12.71 -21.97
N ASP A 106 -2.73 14.03 -22.05
CA ASP A 106 -2.36 14.86 -23.20
C ASP A 106 -0.95 15.45 -23.08
N THR A 107 -0.27 15.20 -21.96
CA THR A 107 1.09 15.67 -21.70
C THR A 107 2.09 14.96 -22.58
N ARG A 108 2.78 15.72 -23.43
CA ARG A 108 3.86 15.23 -24.30
C ARG A 108 5.21 15.22 -23.59
N GLU A 109 5.48 16.28 -22.85
CA GLU A 109 6.73 16.47 -22.12
C GLU A 109 6.43 16.79 -20.67
N TRP A 110 7.15 16.14 -19.75
CA TRP A 110 6.99 16.35 -18.32
C TRP A 110 8.34 16.30 -17.62
N VAL A 111 8.40 16.98 -16.47
CA VAL A 111 9.54 16.98 -15.56
C VAL A 111 9.12 16.50 -14.18
N LEU A 112 10.02 15.80 -13.48
CA LEU A 112 9.79 15.37 -12.12
C LEU A 112 10.29 16.46 -11.18
N THR A 113 9.37 17.06 -10.41
CA THR A 113 9.68 18.17 -9.50
C THR A 113 9.24 17.84 -8.09
N ASP A 114 9.96 18.38 -7.11
CA ASP A 114 9.52 18.42 -5.72
C ASP A 114 8.57 19.62 -5.52
N GLY A 115 7.57 19.48 -4.65
CA GLY A 115 6.64 20.56 -4.35
C GLY A 115 5.81 20.31 -3.09
N ILE A 116 4.85 21.18 -2.82
CA ILE A 116 4.01 21.15 -1.62
C ILE A 116 2.82 20.20 -1.80
N CYS A 117 2.59 19.31 -0.83
CA CYS A 117 1.42 18.44 -0.77
C CYS A 117 0.47 18.98 0.29
N GLU A 118 -0.62 19.62 -0.12
CA GLU A 118 -1.70 20.07 0.78
C GLU A 118 -2.98 19.28 0.47
N PRO A 119 -3.28 18.20 1.21
CA PRO A 119 -4.43 17.35 0.93
C PRO A 119 -5.76 18.11 0.84
N GLU A 120 -5.96 19.12 1.70
CA GLU A 120 -7.20 19.91 1.78
C GLU A 120 -7.47 20.72 0.50
N HIS A 121 -6.43 21.23 -0.15
CA HIS A 121 -6.52 22.05 -1.36
C HIS A 121 -6.10 21.30 -2.64
N CYS A 122 -5.85 19.99 -2.56
CA CYS A 122 -5.34 19.24 -3.69
C CYS A 122 -6.46 18.83 -4.67
N PRO A 123 -6.48 19.33 -5.93
CA PRO A 123 -7.53 19.01 -6.89
C PRO A 123 -7.56 17.51 -7.25
N MET A 124 -6.39 16.86 -7.22
CA MET A 124 -6.27 15.43 -7.50
C MET A 124 -6.91 14.57 -6.39
N LEU A 125 -6.92 15.05 -5.15
CA LEU A 125 -7.57 14.36 -4.05
C LEU A 125 -9.09 14.56 -4.11
N GLY A 126 -9.55 15.79 -4.40
CA GLY A 126 -10.97 16.10 -4.59
C GLY A 126 -11.62 15.30 -5.73
N SER A 127 -10.90 15.10 -6.84
CA SER A 127 -11.33 14.27 -7.97
C SER A 127 -11.19 12.75 -7.73
N LYS A 128 -10.74 12.30 -6.54
CA LYS A 128 -10.51 10.90 -6.16
C LYS A 128 -9.46 10.15 -7.00
N GLN A 129 -8.65 10.88 -7.76
CA GLN A 129 -7.55 10.33 -8.56
C GLN A 129 -6.29 10.11 -7.71
N CYS A 130 -6.02 11.03 -6.78
CA CYS A 130 -5.06 10.83 -5.70
C CYS A 130 -5.75 10.12 -4.53
N ARG A 131 -5.07 9.17 -3.89
CA ARG A 131 -5.59 8.42 -2.74
C ARG A 131 -4.51 8.21 -1.70
N LYS A 132 -4.89 8.20 -0.42
CA LYS A 132 -4.04 7.61 0.62
C LYS A 132 -3.88 6.12 0.34
N MET A 133 -2.66 5.62 0.44
CA MET A 133 -2.35 4.22 0.17
C MET A 133 -1.30 3.73 1.16
N MET A 134 -1.62 2.66 1.86
CA MET A 134 -0.67 1.85 2.61
C MET A 134 -0.36 0.60 1.80
N SER A 135 0.92 0.26 1.71
CA SER A 135 1.38 -1.00 1.11
C SER A 135 1.94 -1.88 2.23
N LEU A 136 1.15 -2.81 2.73
CA LEU A 136 1.57 -3.76 3.77
C LEU A 136 2.36 -4.90 3.13
N LEU A 137 3.56 -5.17 3.63
CA LEU A 137 4.51 -6.17 3.15
C LEU A 137 4.77 -7.20 4.25
N PHE A 138 4.47 -8.46 3.97
CA PHE A 138 4.59 -9.54 4.94
C PHE A 138 5.04 -10.84 4.28
N ILE A 139 5.58 -11.74 5.10
CA ILE A 139 5.98 -13.10 4.74
C ILE A 139 4.79 -14.01 5.04
N LEU A 140 4.51 -14.93 4.11
CA LEU A 140 3.68 -16.11 4.36
C LEU A 140 4.62 -17.31 4.45
N HIS A 141 4.89 -17.79 5.65
CA HIS A 141 5.94 -18.80 5.87
C HIS A 141 5.56 -20.19 5.36
N GLU A 142 4.27 -20.41 5.10
CA GLU A 142 3.73 -21.65 4.53
C GLU A 142 3.76 -21.65 3.00
N ALA A 143 3.92 -20.48 2.38
CA ALA A 143 4.03 -20.36 0.93
C ALA A 143 5.50 -20.52 0.47
N PRO A 144 5.74 -21.13 -0.70
CA PRO A 144 7.09 -21.30 -1.23
C PRO A 144 7.75 -19.95 -1.60
N GLY A 145 9.06 -19.87 -1.40
CA GLY A 145 9.89 -18.74 -1.82
C GLY A 145 10.39 -17.85 -0.67
N LEU A 146 11.47 -17.11 -0.92
CA LEU A 146 12.04 -16.16 0.03
C LEU A 146 11.73 -14.74 -0.41
N GLY A 147 10.69 -14.14 0.17
CA GLY A 147 10.29 -12.78 -0.12
C GLY A 147 9.02 -12.37 0.60
N VAL A 148 8.44 -11.25 0.14
CA VAL A 148 7.23 -10.68 0.74
C VAL A 148 6.07 -10.66 -0.25
N TYR A 149 4.87 -10.81 0.29
CA TYR A 149 3.63 -10.49 -0.40
C TYR A 149 3.18 -9.08 -0.02
N GLN A 150 2.56 -8.41 -0.97
CA GLN A 150 2.08 -7.05 -0.79
C GLN A 150 0.56 -7.00 -0.77
N LEU A 151 -0.01 -6.32 0.22
CA LEU A 151 -1.41 -5.93 0.26
C LEU A 151 -1.51 -4.41 0.26
N ASP A 152 -2.19 -3.84 -0.73
CA ASP A 152 -2.46 -2.40 -0.78
C ASP A 152 -3.85 -2.08 -0.25
N THR A 153 -3.95 -1.07 0.62
CA THR A 153 -5.24 -0.56 1.09
C THR A 153 -5.27 0.97 1.06
N SER A 154 -6.41 1.52 0.64
CA SER A 154 -6.74 2.95 0.76
C SER A 154 -7.81 3.24 1.81
N SER A 155 -8.28 2.19 2.51
CA SER A 155 -9.30 2.30 3.55
C SER A 155 -8.74 3.02 4.76
N PHE A 156 -9.45 4.04 5.23
CA PHE A 156 -9.06 4.75 6.45
C PHE A 156 -9.03 3.79 7.64
N TYR A 157 -10.08 2.98 7.82
CA TYR A 157 -10.18 2.04 8.93
C TYR A 157 -9.09 0.98 8.92
N SER A 158 -8.75 0.42 7.75
CA SER A 158 -7.67 -0.57 7.66
C SER A 158 -6.32 0.05 7.99
N ILE A 159 -6.04 1.25 7.47
CA ILE A 159 -4.80 1.99 7.76
C ILE A 159 -4.68 2.27 9.27
N VAL A 160 -5.75 2.79 9.88
CA VAL A 160 -5.77 3.08 11.31
C VAL A 160 -5.59 1.80 12.12
N ASN A 161 -6.30 0.72 11.81
CA ASN A 161 -6.18 -0.55 12.55
C ASN A 161 -4.75 -1.11 12.48
N ILE A 162 -4.14 -1.12 11.30
CA ILE A 162 -2.75 -1.58 11.12
C ILE A 162 -1.78 -0.69 11.92
N ASN A 163 -1.94 0.63 11.86
CA ASN A 163 -1.10 1.56 12.62
C ASN A 163 -1.30 1.38 14.13
N SER A 164 -2.53 1.19 14.60
CA SER A 164 -2.83 0.95 16.02
C SER A 164 -2.16 -0.32 16.57
N GLN A 165 -1.82 -1.28 15.72
CA GLN A 165 -1.05 -2.47 16.11
C GLN A 165 0.46 -2.24 15.96
N LEU A 166 0.90 -1.76 14.79
CA LEU A 166 2.28 -1.83 14.34
C LEU A 166 3.08 -0.52 14.46
N ALA A 167 2.44 0.64 14.63
CA ALA A 167 3.18 1.90 14.74
C ALA A 167 3.92 1.99 16.09
N PRO A 168 4.91 2.90 16.24
CA PRO A 168 5.48 3.21 17.55
C PRO A 168 4.37 3.54 18.56
N GLY A 169 4.36 2.85 19.70
CA GLY A 169 3.29 2.97 20.71
C GLY A 169 2.00 2.17 20.40
N GLY A 170 1.95 1.46 19.28
CA GLY A 170 0.88 0.53 18.95
C GLY A 170 0.82 -0.68 19.89
N PHE A 171 -0.35 -1.31 19.94
CA PHE A 171 -0.66 -2.39 20.89
C PHE A 171 0.31 -3.56 20.77
N LEU A 172 0.45 -4.16 19.59
CA LEU A 172 1.37 -5.29 19.38
C LEU A 172 2.81 -4.92 19.77
N ARG A 173 3.31 -3.77 19.31
CA ARG A 173 4.65 -3.29 19.66
C ARG A 173 4.85 -3.10 21.16
N HIS A 174 3.84 -2.63 21.88
CA HIS A 174 3.95 -2.45 23.31
C HIS A 174 4.20 -3.79 24.01
N PHE A 175 3.43 -4.83 23.66
CA PHE A 175 3.54 -6.16 24.26
C PHE A 175 4.85 -6.89 23.90
N THR A 176 5.41 -6.60 22.74
CA THR A 176 6.60 -7.29 22.23
C THR A 176 7.90 -6.52 22.52
N GLY A 177 7.85 -5.46 23.33
CA GLY A 177 9.02 -4.62 23.61
C GLY A 177 9.56 -3.90 22.37
N GLY A 178 8.69 -3.57 21.41
CA GLY A 178 9.00 -2.87 20.18
C GLY A 178 9.32 -3.77 18.98
N LYS A 179 9.37 -5.11 19.18
CA LYS A 179 9.69 -6.10 18.13
C LYS A 179 8.45 -6.58 17.39
N ILE A 180 8.48 -6.62 16.08
CA ILE A 180 7.39 -7.18 15.25
C ILE A 180 7.90 -8.11 14.16
N ALA A 181 9.21 -8.08 13.87
CA ALA A 181 9.82 -8.97 12.92
C ALA A 181 9.72 -10.43 13.39
N PHE A 182 9.37 -11.33 12.46
CA PHE A 182 9.34 -12.79 12.66
C PHE A 182 8.48 -13.28 13.83
N ILE A 183 7.50 -12.49 14.27
CA ILE A 183 6.45 -12.94 15.19
C ILE A 183 5.29 -13.48 14.35
N PRO A 184 4.86 -14.74 14.54
CA PRO A 184 3.68 -15.28 13.87
C PRO A 184 2.42 -14.53 14.28
N LEU A 185 1.68 -14.03 13.31
CA LEU A 185 0.44 -13.27 13.48
C LEU A 185 -0.62 -13.79 12.51
N ILE A 186 -1.89 -13.53 12.81
CA ILE A 186 -2.98 -13.78 11.87
C ILE A 186 -3.45 -12.44 11.31
N LEU A 187 -3.44 -12.33 9.98
CA LEU A 187 -4.06 -11.23 9.27
C LEU A 187 -5.45 -11.68 8.82
N SER A 188 -6.52 -11.08 9.36
CA SER A 188 -7.91 -11.40 9.04
C SER A 188 -8.58 -10.32 8.17
N VAL A 189 -9.52 -10.74 7.32
CA VAL A 189 -10.50 -9.84 6.68
C VAL A 189 -11.81 -9.94 7.44
N GLU A 190 -12.19 -8.86 8.11
CA GLU A 190 -13.44 -8.78 8.85
C GLU A 190 -14.39 -7.75 8.23
N PRO A 191 -15.65 -8.12 7.94
CA PRO A 191 -16.67 -7.15 7.57
C PRO A 191 -16.86 -6.14 8.67
N ARG A 192 -16.85 -4.85 8.32
CA ARG A 192 -17.13 -3.77 9.27
C ARG A 192 -18.30 -2.95 8.76
N GLU A 193 -19.36 -2.88 9.57
CA GLU A 193 -20.41 -1.89 9.34
C GLU A 193 -19.87 -0.51 9.68
N VAL A 194 -19.99 0.40 8.72
CA VAL A 194 -19.57 1.78 8.86
C VAL A 194 -20.83 2.63 8.93
N THR A 195 -21.14 3.16 10.11
CA THR A 195 -22.15 4.20 10.24
C THR A 195 -21.56 5.49 9.70
N PRO A 196 -22.14 6.11 8.65
CA PRO A 196 -21.73 7.45 8.24
C PRO A 196 -21.94 8.41 9.43
N PRO A 197 -21.01 9.36 9.66
CA PRO A 197 -21.23 10.43 10.62
C PRO A 197 -22.42 11.32 10.21
#